data_AF-A0A954HIX2-F1
#
_entry.id   AF-A0A954HIX2-F1
#
_cell.length_a   1.000
_cell.length_b   1.000
_cell.length_c   1.000
_cell.angle_alpha   90.00
_cell.angle_beta   90.00
_cell.angle_gamma   90.00
#
_symmetry.space_group_name_H-M   'P 1'
#
loop_
_entity.id
_entity.type
_entity.pdbx_description
1 polymer ?
#
loop_
_entity_poly.entity_id
_entity_poly.type
_entity_poly.pdbx_seq_one_letter_code
_entity_poly.pdbx_strand_id
1 'polypeptide(L)'
;VVAVLVIPAASARFWTNRIRLMTFLSAALGGLAAAVGTALSATFPHIAAGAVIVLAGTALFLVSLIFGRERGILWSWLEARRLKAKVGQHDLLRAAYESIEAQVGASEPRTLNESDLLNTVVSIKELTDARSWSETRVRQLLQRAVRHQLLEPAGYGWHLTPEGADRARRAVRNHRLWELYLITFADVAPSHVDRAADRIEHILEADVIRKLEARLAAQQTAAMWQSPHD
;
A
#
# COMPACT_ATOMS: atom_id res chain seq x y z
N VAL A 1 -4.96 -29.09 30.17
CA VAL A 1 -5.39 -30.02 29.09
C VAL A 1 -5.91 -29.27 27.87
N VAL A 2 -6.89 -28.36 27.98
CA VAL A 2 -7.44 -27.60 26.84
C VAL A 2 -6.36 -26.86 26.04
N ALA A 3 -5.41 -26.19 26.72
CA ALA A 3 -4.32 -25.47 26.06
C ALA A 3 -3.44 -26.39 25.18
N VAL A 4 -3.16 -27.62 25.61
CA VAL A 4 -2.32 -28.59 24.87
C VAL A 4 -3.02 -29.08 23.60
N LEU A 5 -4.35 -29.02 23.57
CA LEU A 5 -5.15 -29.46 22.42
C LEU A 5 -5.38 -28.34 21.39
N VAL A 6 -5.50 -27.09 21.86
CA VAL A 6 -5.80 -25.93 21.02
C VAL A 6 -4.54 -25.33 20.39
N ILE A 7 -3.44 -25.25 21.14
CA ILE A 7 -2.21 -24.54 20.72
C ILE A 7 -1.59 -25.16 19.46
N PRO A 8 -1.35 -26.48 19.35
CA PRO A 8 -0.71 -27.05 18.16
C PRO A 8 -1.57 -26.92 16.89
N ALA A 9 -2.89 -27.04 17.04
CA ALA A 9 -3.84 -26.86 15.94
C ALA A 9 -3.86 -25.40 15.46
N ALA A 10 -3.86 -24.45 16.40
CA ALA A 10 -3.79 -23.03 16.10
C ALA A 10 -2.44 -22.64 15.46
N SER A 11 -1.32 -23.19 15.95
CA SER A 11 0.01 -23.00 15.36
C SER A 11 0.08 -23.49 13.92
N ALA A 12 -0.33 -24.74 13.67
CA ALA A 12 -0.28 -25.35 12.34
C ALA A 12 -1.05 -24.55 11.27
N ARG A 13 -2.15 -23.90 11.66
CA ARG A 13 -2.97 -23.06 10.77
C ARG A 13 -2.23 -21.84 10.23
N PHE A 14 -1.22 -21.31 10.94
CA PHE A 14 -0.44 -20.18 10.43
C PHE A 14 0.46 -20.54 9.23
N TRP A 15 0.74 -21.83 9.03
CA TRP A 15 1.62 -22.32 7.97
C TRP A 15 0.88 -22.81 6.73
N THR A 16 -0.37 -23.25 6.88
CA THR A 16 -1.10 -23.90 5.78
C THR A 16 -2.61 -23.81 5.95
N ASN A 17 -3.32 -23.67 4.83
CA ASN A 17 -4.77 -23.81 4.75
C ASN A 17 -5.20 -25.24 4.34
N ARG A 18 -4.27 -26.17 4.08
CA ARG A 18 -4.59 -27.56 3.71
C ARG A 18 -4.79 -28.41 4.95
N ILE A 19 -6.02 -28.94 5.15
CA ILE A 19 -6.42 -29.74 6.32
C ILE A 19 -5.44 -30.88 6.60
N ARG A 20 -5.06 -31.66 5.56
CA ARG A 20 -4.11 -32.78 5.71
C ARG A 20 -2.76 -32.37 6.32
N LEU A 21 -2.21 -31.25 5.84
CA LEU A 21 -0.93 -30.74 6.32
C LEU A 21 -1.06 -30.11 7.71
N MET A 22 -2.19 -29.45 7.98
CA MET A 22 -2.51 -28.86 9.28
C MET A 22 -2.58 -29.92 10.38
N THR A 23 -3.22 -31.07 10.12
CA THR A 23 -3.30 -32.17 11.08
C THR A 23 -1.93 -32.76 11.39
N PHE A 24 -1.11 -33.00 10.37
CA PHE A 24 0.25 -33.51 10.57
C PHE A 24 1.14 -32.53 11.34
N LEU A 25 1.12 -31.25 10.97
CA LEU A 25 1.87 -30.20 11.68
C LEU A 25 1.41 -30.02 13.13
N SER A 26 0.10 -30.09 13.39
CA SER A 26 -0.46 -30.02 14.74
C SER A 26 0.04 -31.18 15.60
N ALA A 27 0.01 -32.41 15.06
CA ALA A 27 0.54 -33.59 15.75
C ALA A 27 2.06 -33.46 16.01
N ALA A 28 2.82 -33.01 15.02
CA ALA A 28 4.27 -32.81 15.15
C ALA A 28 4.61 -31.75 16.20
N LEU A 29 3.95 -30.59 16.17
CA LEU A 29 4.16 -29.50 17.13
C LEU A 29 3.74 -29.89 18.55
N GLY A 30 2.62 -30.59 18.69
CA GLY A 30 2.15 -31.11 19.97
C GLY A 30 3.12 -32.16 20.55
N GLY A 31 3.60 -33.07 19.71
CA GLY A 31 4.62 -34.05 20.07
C GLY A 31 5.94 -33.39 20.48
N LEU A 32 6.37 -32.37 19.75
CA LEU A 32 7.60 -31.62 20.05
C LEU A 32 7.46 -30.82 21.37
N ALA A 33 6.33 -30.16 21.60
CA ALA A 33 6.04 -29.47 22.86
C ALA A 33 6.04 -30.43 24.06
N ALA A 34 5.47 -31.63 23.89
CA ALA A 34 5.47 -32.66 24.90
C ALA A 34 6.89 -33.17 25.18
N ALA A 35 7.65 -33.56 24.15
CA ALA A 35 9.01 -34.06 24.27
C ALA A 35 9.95 -33.04 24.95
N VAL A 36 9.92 -31.78 24.49
CA VAL A 36 10.72 -30.69 25.07
C VAL A 36 10.28 -30.40 26.50
N GLY A 37 8.96 -30.33 26.76
CA GLY A 37 8.43 -30.07 28.09
C GLY A 37 8.77 -31.17 29.10
N THR A 38 8.72 -32.44 28.70
CA THR A 38 9.11 -33.58 29.55
C THR A 38 10.62 -33.62 29.79
N ALA A 39 11.43 -33.38 28.76
CA ALA A 39 12.90 -33.36 28.89
C ALA A 39 13.35 -32.25 29.85
N LEU A 40 12.82 -31.04 29.68
CA LEU A 40 13.11 -29.92 30.58
C LEU A 40 12.63 -30.20 32.01
N SER A 41 11.43 -30.77 32.17
CA SER A 41 10.90 -31.13 33.49
C SER A 41 11.74 -32.19 34.20
N ALA A 42 12.42 -33.07 33.47
CA ALA A 42 13.30 -34.08 34.05
C ALA A 42 14.67 -33.52 34.48
N THR A 43 15.07 -32.37 33.93
CA THR A 43 16.40 -31.78 34.17
C THR A 43 16.40 -30.81 35.35
N PHE A 44 15.25 -30.22 35.70
CA PHE A 44 15.12 -29.28 36.82
C PHE A 44 14.23 -29.88 37.93
N PRO A 45 14.74 -29.98 39.17
CA PRO A 45 13.93 -30.42 40.31
C PRO A 45 12.78 -29.44 40.62
N HIS A 46 11.61 -29.97 41.01
CA HIS A 46 10.44 -29.22 41.51
C HIS A 46 9.58 -28.43 40.50
N ILE A 47 9.70 -28.65 39.19
CA ILE A 47 8.75 -28.08 38.20
C ILE A 47 7.67 -29.08 37.78
N ALA A 48 6.42 -28.63 37.78
CA ALA A 48 5.28 -29.43 37.33
C ALA A 48 5.31 -29.62 35.80
N ALA A 49 5.51 -30.87 35.34
CA ALA A 49 5.67 -31.21 33.92
C ALA A 49 4.58 -30.62 33.01
N GLY A 50 3.33 -30.61 33.48
CA GLY A 50 2.21 -30.04 32.74
C GLY A 50 2.36 -28.54 32.43
N ALA A 51 2.92 -27.75 33.36
CA ALA A 51 3.14 -26.32 33.15
C ALA A 51 4.27 -26.06 32.13
N VAL A 52 5.33 -26.85 32.19
CA VAL A 52 6.47 -26.75 31.27
C VAL A 52 6.07 -27.09 29.83
N ILE A 53 5.23 -28.13 29.64
CA ILE A 53 4.69 -28.49 28.32
C ILE A 53 3.84 -27.36 27.75
N VAL A 54 3.01 -26.71 28.57
CA VAL A 54 2.19 -25.56 28.12
C VAL A 54 3.07 -24.37 27.72
N LEU A 55 4.13 -24.08 28.48
CA LEU A 55 5.10 -23.03 28.14
C LEU A 55 5.84 -23.32 26.84
N ALA A 56 6.33 -24.56 26.66
CA ALA A 56 6.98 -24.99 25.43
C ALA A 56 6.03 -24.89 24.21
N GLY A 57 4.78 -25.36 24.36
CA GLY A 57 3.75 -25.22 23.33
C GLY A 57 3.43 -23.75 23.01
N THR A 58 3.34 -22.90 24.03
CA THR A 58 3.10 -21.45 23.85
C THR A 58 4.24 -20.79 23.11
N ALA A 59 5.50 -21.12 23.43
CA ALA A 59 6.66 -20.61 22.72
C ALA A 59 6.66 -21.02 21.25
N LEU A 60 6.39 -22.30 20.95
CA LEU A 60 6.23 -22.79 19.58
C LEU A 60 5.08 -22.09 18.85
N PHE A 61 3.98 -21.81 19.55
CA PHE A 61 2.87 -21.05 19.00
C PHE A 61 3.23 -19.61 18.68
N LEU A 62 3.96 -18.92 19.56
CA LEU A 62 4.42 -17.55 19.29
C LEU A 62 5.35 -17.49 18.08
N VAL A 63 6.28 -18.45 17.95
CA VAL A 63 7.12 -18.59 16.76
C VAL A 63 6.25 -18.80 15.52
N SER A 64 5.26 -19.69 15.61
CA SER A 64 4.33 -19.97 14.51
C SER A 64 3.46 -18.77 14.13
N LEU A 65 3.01 -17.99 15.10
CA LEU A 65 2.23 -16.76 14.94
C LEU A 65 3.03 -15.68 14.22
N ILE A 66 4.31 -15.52 14.59
CA ILE A 66 5.17 -14.48 14.02
C ILE A 66 5.61 -14.87 12.60
N PHE A 67 6.08 -16.10 12.41
CA PHE A 67 6.77 -16.53 11.18
C PHE A 67 5.89 -17.30 10.18
N GLY A 68 4.67 -17.70 10.56
CA GLY A 68 3.81 -18.53 9.70
C GLY A 68 3.51 -17.89 8.35
N ARG A 69 3.66 -18.66 7.26
CA ARG A 69 3.68 -18.11 5.90
C ARG A 69 2.33 -17.59 5.39
N GLU A 70 1.22 -18.18 5.82
CA GLU A 70 -0.12 -17.89 5.30
C GLU A 70 -0.85 -16.80 6.11
N ARG A 71 -0.60 -16.73 7.43
CA ARG A 71 -1.28 -15.80 8.34
C ARG A 71 -0.35 -15.16 9.37
N GLY A 72 0.96 -15.28 9.19
CA GLY A 72 1.93 -14.71 10.10
C GLY A 72 1.89 -13.19 10.08
N ILE A 73 2.07 -12.60 11.27
CA ILE A 73 2.06 -11.15 11.43
C ILE A 73 3.21 -10.51 10.63
N LEU A 74 4.35 -11.20 10.54
CA LEU A 74 5.51 -10.67 9.82
C LEU A 74 5.23 -10.52 8.32
N TRP A 75 4.75 -11.57 7.67
CA TRP A 75 4.50 -11.57 6.23
C TRP A 75 3.38 -10.62 5.82
N SER A 76 2.27 -10.62 6.57
CA SER A 76 1.16 -9.70 6.35
C SER A 76 1.59 -8.24 6.50
N TRP A 77 2.45 -7.94 7.49
CA TRP A 77 2.98 -6.59 7.68
C TRP A 77 3.97 -6.18 6.58
N LEU A 78 4.84 -7.09 6.11
CA LEU A 78 5.73 -6.82 4.99
C LEU A 78 4.95 -6.54 3.70
N GLU A 79 3.90 -7.32 3.44
CA GLU A 79 3.04 -7.15 2.27
C GLU A 79 2.24 -5.84 2.37
N ALA A 80 1.67 -5.53 3.53
CA ALA A 80 1.03 -4.25 3.80
C ALA A 80 2.00 -3.07 3.62
N ARG A 81 3.28 -3.22 4.04
CA ARG A 81 4.31 -2.20 3.82
C ARG A 81 4.65 -2.01 2.35
N ARG A 82 4.75 -3.09 1.57
CA ARG A 82 4.98 -3.01 0.12
C ARG A 82 3.81 -2.31 -0.58
N LEU A 83 2.57 -2.65 -0.22
CA LEU A 83 1.39 -2.02 -0.78
C LEU A 83 1.34 -0.54 -0.43
N LYS A 84 1.53 -0.19 0.86
CA LYS A 84 1.60 1.21 1.32
C LYS A 84 2.71 2.01 0.63
N ALA A 85 3.85 1.39 0.32
CA ALA A 85 4.93 2.05 -0.41
C ALA A 85 4.55 2.40 -1.85
N LYS A 86 3.88 1.48 -2.56
CA LYS A 86 3.37 1.73 -3.92
C LYS A 86 2.34 2.86 -3.95
N VAL A 87 1.34 2.79 -3.07
CA VAL A 87 0.30 3.84 -2.97
C VAL A 87 0.93 5.20 -2.63
N GLY A 88 1.83 5.24 -1.65
CA GLY A 88 2.49 6.50 -1.28
C GLY A 88 3.35 7.12 -2.39
N GLN A 89 3.95 6.30 -3.26
CA GLN A 89 4.67 6.81 -4.43
C GLN A 89 3.71 7.40 -5.47
N HIS A 90 2.58 6.73 -5.73
CA HIS A 90 1.56 7.23 -6.64
C HIS A 90 1.03 8.59 -6.16
N ASP A 91 0.63 8.67 -4.89
CA ASP A 91 0.09 9.90 -4.32
C ASP A 91 1.13 11.03 -4.35
N LEU A 92 2.41 10.73 -4.05
CA LEU A 92 3.48 11.74 -4.08
C LEU A 92 3.64 12.34 -5.47
N LEU A 93 3.68 11.50 -6.51
CA LEU A 93 3.85 11.97 -7.89
C LEU A 93 2.65 12.79 -8.34
N ARG A 94 1.45 12.37 -7.93
CA ARG A 94 0.23 13.15 -8.17
C ARG A 94 0.30 14.52 -7.50
N ALA A 95 0.66 14.58 -6.21
CA ALA A 95 0.80 15.83 -5.48
C ALA A 95 1.87 16.75 -6.11
N ALA A 96 2.98 16.18 -6.59
CA ALA A 96 4.02 16.94 -7.29
C ALA A 96 3.52 17.51 -8.63
N TYR A 97 2.70 16.77 -9.37
CA TYR A 97 2.08 17.29 -10.59
C TYR A 97 1.09 18.41 -10.27
N GLU A 98 0.20 18.22 -9.30
CA GLU A 98 -0.80 19.20 -8.88
C GLU A 98 -0.12 20.49 -8.38
N SER A 99 0.99 20.40 -7.65
CA SER A 99 1.75 21.58 -7.23
C SER A 99 2.37 22.34 -8.40
N ILE A 100 2.93 21.63 -9.40
CA ILE A 100 3.47 22.27 -10.61
C ILE A 100 2.34 22.92 -11.42
N GLU A 101 1.20 22.24 -11.56
CA GLU A 101 0.03 22.77 -12.25
C GLU A 101 -0.50 24.03 -11.57
N ALA A 102 -0.53 24.08 -10.24
CA ALA A 102 -0.91 25.27 -9.49
C ALA A 102 0.09 26.45 -9.69
N GLN A 103 1.39 26.17 -9.77
CA GLN A 103 2.41 27.19 -10.01
C GLN A 103 2.36 27.75 -11.44
N VAL A 104 2.22 26.89 -12.44
CA VAL A 104 2.21 27.28 -13.87
C VAL A 104 0.85 27.83 -14.30
N GLY A 105 -0.23 27.21 -13.83
CA GLY A 105 -1.62 27.60 -14.11
C GLY A 105 -2.03 28.94 -13.50
N ALA A 106 -1.26 29.47 -12.55
CA ALA A 106 -1.41 30.85 -12.07
C ALA A 106 -1.11 31.90 -13.16
N SER A 107 -0.37 31.52 -14.22
CA SER A 107 0.00 32.43 -15.31
C SER A 107 -0.97 32.32 -16.51
N GLU A 108 -1.28 31.12 -17.01
CA GLU A 108 -2.31 30.88 -18.04
C GLU A 108 -2.84 29.42 -17.97
N PRO A 109 -4.15 29.16 -18.18
CA PRO A 109 -4.69 27.80 -18.25
C PRO A 109 -4.23 27.09 -19.53
N ARG A 110 -3.21 26.23 -19.42
CA ARG A 110 -2.72 25.38 -20.52
C ARG A 110 -2.37 23.98 -20.02
N THR A 111 -2.39 22.99 -20.92
CA THR A 111 -1.80 21.68 -20.65
C THR A 111 -0.32 21.84 -20.36
N LEU A 112 0.16 21.27 -19.25
CA LEU A 112 1.58 21.32 -18.88
C LEU A 112 2.44 20.68 -19.97
N ASN A 113 3.39 21.45 -20.50
CA ASN A 113 4.40 20.91 -21.41
C ASN A 113 5.41 20.06 -20.62
N GLU A 114 6.14 19.20 -21.33
CA GLU A 114 7.19 18.40 -20.70
C GLU A 114 8.25 19.28 -20.01
N SER A 115 8.62 20.40 -20.62
CA SER A 115 9.53 21.39 -20.03
C SER A 115 9.02 21.99 -18.72
N ASP A 116 7.70 22.17 -18.58
CA ASP A 116 7.09 22.75 -17.37
C ASP A 116 7.21 21.78 -16.19
N LEU A 117 7.10 20.47 -16.47
CA LEU A 117 7.23 19.42 -15.44
C LEU A 117 8.68 19.19 -15.01
N LEU A 118 9.63 19.33 -15.92
CA LEU A 118 11.05 19.07 -15.66
C LEU A 118 11.75 20.26 -14.99
N ASN A 119 11.34 21.50 -15.31
CA ASN A 119 12.03 22.71 -14.86
C ASN A 119 11.38 23.39 -13.65
N THR A 120 10.16 22.99 -13.25
CA THR A 120 9.50 23.55 -12.07
C THR A 120 9.98 22.84 -10.81
N VAL A 121 10.41 23.59 -9.81
CA VAL A 121 10.84 23.06 -8.51
C VAL A 121 9.61 22.85 -7.62
N VAL A 122 9.50 21.66 -7.03
CA VAL A 122 8.48 21.37 -6.01
C VAL A 122 9.08 21.46 -4.63
N SER A 123 8.47 22.23 -3.73
CA SER A 123 8.92 22.37 -2.35
C SER A 123 8.23 21.36 -1.41
N ILE A 124 8.89 21.05 -0.29
CA ILE A 124 8.29 20.15 0.72
C ILE A 124 7.01 20.73 1.33
N LYS A 125 6.92 22.06 1.41
CA LYS A 125 5.77 22.76 1.97
C LYS A 125 4.53 22.54 1.09
N GLU A 126 4.66 22.75 -0.22
CA GLU A 126 3.58 22.48 -1.18
C GLU A 126 3.05 21.04 -1.09
N LEU A 127 3.96 20.06 -1.01
CA LEU A 127 3.58 18.64 -0.92
C LEU A 127 2.90 18.29 0.42
N THR A 128 3.24 19.00 1.49
CA THR A 128 2.64 18.81 2.82
C THR A 128 1.22 19.37 2.84
N ASP A 129 1.05 20.56 2.26
CA ASP A 129 -0.22 21.28 2.20
C ASP A 129 -1.23 20.58 1.28
N ALA A 130 -0.80 19.99 0.15
CA ALA A 130 -1.68 19.37 -0.84
C ALA A 130 -2.47 18.13 -0.38
N ARG A 131 -2.02 17.43 0.69
CA ARG A 131 -2.62 16.16 1.15
C ARG A 131 -2.64 16.00 2.68
N SER A 132 -2.43 17.08 3.43
CA SER A 132 -2.36 17.09 4.90
C SER A 132 -1.42 16.00 5.47
N TRP A 133 -0.31 15.76 4.79
CA TRP A 133 0.66 14.76 5.23
C TRP A 133 1.56 15.31 6.33
N SER A 134 2.10 14.43 7.18
CA SER A 134 3.17 14.84 8.07
C SER A 134 4.47 15.02 7.29
N GLU A 135 5.26 16.02 7.66
CA GLU A 135 6.53 16.32 7.00
C GLU A 135 7.47 15.10 6.97
N THR A 136 7.50 14.31 8.06
CA THR A 136 8.28 13.08 8.16
C THR A 136 7.88 12.06 7.08
N ARG A 137 6.58 11.95 6.79
CA ARG A 137 6.07 11.05 5.75
C ARG A 137 6.47 11.54 4.37
N VAL A 138 6.35 12.85 4.09
CA VAL A 138 6.76 13.44 2.81
C VAL A 138 8.26 13.22 2.58
N ARG A 139 9.11 13.46 3.59
CA ARG A 139 10.56 13.20 3.50
C ARG A 139 10.87 11.73 3.18
N GLN A 140 10.18 10.78 3.80
CA GLN A 140 10.36 9.36 3.50
C GLN A 140 9.94 9.00 2.06
N LEU A 141 8.86 9.61 1.56
CA LEU A 141 8.38 9.40 0.20
C LEU A 141 9.34 10.02 -0.83
N LEU A 142 9.83 11.24 -0.59
CA LEU A 142 10.84 11.90 -1.40
C LEU A 142 12.15 11.08 -1.48
N GLN A 143 12.67 10.63 -0.34
CA GLN A 143 13.88 9.79 -0.32
C GLN A 143 13.73 8.50 -1.14
N ARG A 144 12.54 7.90 -1.12
CA ARG A 144 12.24 6.71 -1.94
C ARG A 144 12.13 7.06 -3.42
N ALA A 145 11.44 8.14 -3.75
CA ALA A 145 11.28 8.58 -5.13
C ALA A 145 12.62 8.95 -5.78
N VAL A 146 13.52 9.61 -5.05
CA VAL A 146 14.91 9.87 -5.48
C VAL A 146 15.68 8.57 -5.69
N ARG A 147 15.58 7.62 -4.77
CA ARG A 147 16.20 6.29 -4.93
C ARG A 147 15.69 5.53 -6.16
N HIS A 148 14.43 5.76 -6.53
CA HIS A 148 13.79 5.19 -7.71
C HIS A 148 13.92 6.07 -8.96
N GLN A 149 14.76 7.11 -8.94
CA GLN A 149 15.05 7.99 -10.09
C GLN A 149 13.80 8.69 -10.66
N LEU A 150 12.79 8.95 -9.83
CA LEU A 150 11.59 9.68 -10.24
C LEU A 150 11.64 11.16 -9.88
N LEU A 151 12.48 11.52 -8.92
CA LEU A 151 12.71 12.90 -8.51
C LEU A 151 14.21 13.12 -8.37
N GLU A 152 14.66 14.33 -8.68
CA GLU A 152 16.03 14.77 -8.49
C GLU A 152 16.07 16.00 -7.58
N PRO A 153 17.03 16.07 -6.65
CA PRO A 153 17.17 17.24 -5.77
C PRO A 153 17.60 18.47 -6.59
N ALA A 154 16.95 19.61 -6.35
CA ALA A 154 17.17 20.85 -7.06
C ALA A 154 17.13 22.05 -6.11
N GLY A 155 18.32 22.52 -5.70
CA GLY A 155 18.44 23.62 -4.74
C GLY A 155 17.70 23.34 -3.43
N TYR A 156 16.60 24.06 -3.20
CA TYR A 156 15.75 23.93 -2.00
C TYR A 156 14.51 23.04 -2.20
N GLY A 157 14.39 22.35 -3.34
CA GLY A 157 13.27 21.45 -3.62
C GLY A 157 13.68 20.28 -4.52
N TRP A 158 12.71 19.79 -5.31
CA TRP A 158 12.90 18.63 -6.19
C TRP A 158 12.31 18.89 -7.58
N HIS A 159 12.98 18.39 -8.62
CA HIS A 159 12.44 18.29 -9.97
C HIS A 159 11.96 16.87 -10.26
N LEU A 160 10.96 16.74 -11.13
CA LEU A 160 10.63 15.45 -11.73
C LEU A 160 11.69 15.08 -12.76
N THR A 161 12.10 13.81 -12.74
CA THR A 161 12.83 13.24 -13.88
C THR A 161 11.86 13.03 -15.06
N PRO A 162 12.35 12.79 -16.30
CA PRO A 162 11.46 12.43 -17.41
C PRO A 162 10.55 11.24 -17.10
N GLU A 163 11.10 10.20 -16.44
CA GLU A 163 10.31 9.05 -16.02
C GLU A 163 9.30 9.42 -14.91
N GLY A 164 9.71 10.26 -13.95
CA GLY A 164 8.85 10.77 -12.89
C GLY A 164 7.67 11.58 -13.44
N ALA A 165 7.93 12.48 -14.38
CA ALA A 165 6.94 13.32 -15.04
C ALA A 165 5.90 12.48 -15.79
N ASP A 166 6.35 11.46 -16.53
CA ASP A 166 5.48 10.53 -17.23
C ASP A 166 4.58 9.73 -16.28
N ARG A 167 5.13 9.23 -15.18
CA ARG A 167 4.36 8.51 -14.14
C ARG A 167 3.37 9.45 -13.45
N ALA A 168 3.76 10.67 -13.14
CA ALA A 168 2.91 11.68 -12.52
C ALA A 168 1.74 12.06 -13.42
N ARG A 169 1.99 12.29 -14.72
CA ARG A 169 0.95 12.56 -15.72
C ARG A 169 -0.06 11.42 -15.82
N ARG A 170 0.40 10.17 -15.81
CA ARG A 170 -0.48 8.99 -15.80
C ARG A 170 -1.32 8.90 -14.53
N ALA A 171 -0.72 9.17 -13.36
CA ALA A 171 -1.41 9.17 -12.08
C ALA A 171 -2.57 10.19 -12.06
N VAL A 172 -2.30 11.44 -12.47
CA VAL A 172 -3.31 12.49 -12.56
C VAL A 172 -4.37 12.17 -13.61
N ARG A 173 -3.99 11.67 -14.79
CA ARG A 173 -4.94 11.26 -15.83
C ARG A 173 -5.93 10.21 -15.31
N ASN A 174 -5.42 9.14 -14.71
CA ASN A 174 -6.25 8.05 -14.20
C ASN A 174 -7.18 8.55 -13.10
N HIS A 175 -6.70 9.43 -12.23
CA HIS A 175 -7.53 10.03 -11.20
C HIS A 175 -8.66 10.91 -11.76
N ARG A 176 -8.35 11.83 -12.68
CA ARG A 176 -9.36 12.70 -13.30
C ARG A 176 -10.41 11.91 -14.08
N LEU A 177 -9.99 10.85 -14.78
CA LEU A 177 -10.92 9.95 -15.46
C LEU A 177 -11.87 9.27 -14.46
N TRP A 178 -11.35 8.88 -13.28
CA TRP A 178 -12.17 8.31 -12.23
C TRP A 178 -13.17 9.30 -11.65
N GLU A 179 -12.74 10.54 -11.36
CA GLU A 179 -13.66 11.60 -10.92
C GLU A 179 -14.74 11.88 -11.96
N LEU A 180 -14.36 12.03 -13.23
CA LEU A 180 -15.30 12.26 -14.32
C LEU A 180 -16.27 11.08 -14.48
N TYR A 181 -15.79 9.85 -14.28
CA TYR A 181 -16.63 8.66 -14.28
C TYR A 181 -17.63 8.69 -13.12
N LEU A 182 -17.18 8.97 -11.89
CA LEU A 182 -18.06 9.06 -10.72
C LEU A 182 -19.12 10.15 -10.88
N ILE A 183 -18.78 11.28 -11.50
CA ILE A 183 -19.73 12.37 -11.77
C ILE A 183 -20.70 12.01 -12.91
N THR A 184 -20.17 11.46 -14.01
CA THR A 184 -20.96 11.16 -15.22
C THR A 184 -21.87 9.96 -15.04
N PHE A 185 -21.44 8.96 -14.28
CA PHE A 185 -22.10 7.66 -14.11
C PHE A 185 -22.45 7.40 -12.63
N ALA A 186 -22.78 8.46 -11.89
CA ALA A 186 -23.09 8.42 -10.46
C ALA A 186 -24.14 7.36 -10.09
N ASP A 187 -25.09 7.07 -10.98
CA ASP A 187 -26.15 6.07 -10.78
C ASP A 187 -25.65 4.61 -10.78
N VAL A 188 -24.51 4.33 -11.43
CA VAL A 188 -23.93 2.97 -11.58
C VAL A 188 -22.67 2.79 -10.71
N ALA A 189 -22.07 3.92 -10.29
CA ALA A 189 -20.84 3.99 -9.51
C ALA A 189 -20.82 3.14 -8.22
N PRO A 190 -21.88 3.08 -7.37
CA PRO A 190 -21.80 2.41 -6.07
C PRO A 190 -21.39 0.93 -6.15
N SER A 191 -21.74 0.25 -7.25
CA SER A 191 -21.43 -1.16 -7.48
C SER A 191 -19.98 -1.44 -7.93
N HIS A 192 -19.23 -0.40 -8.30
CA HIS A 192 -17.86 -0.50 -8.86
C HIS A 192 -16.80 0.25 -8.02
N VAL A 193 -17.16 0.75 -6.83
CA VAL A 193 -16.26 1.52 -5.93
C VAL A 193 -15.19 0.66 -5.24
N ASP A 194 -15.19 -0.66 -5.41
CA ASP A 194 -14.22 -1.54 -4.77
C ASP A 194 -12.81 -1.49 -5.40
N ARG A 195 -12.01 -0.55 -4.88
CA ARG A 195 -10.54 -0.54 -4.81
C ARG A 195 -9.76 -0.59 -6.14
N ALA A 196 -9.64 0.57 -6.80
CA ALA A 196 -8.37 1.29 -7.05
C ALA A 196 -8.56 2.25 -8.23
N ALA A 197 -8.55 3.56 -7.97
CA ALA A 197 -8.49 4.60 -9.01
C ALA A 197 -7.33 4.36 -10.00
N ASP A 198 -6.26 3.71 -9.55
CA ASP A 198 -5.07 3.40 -10.33
C ASP A 198 -5.29 2.48 -11.53
N ARG A 199 -6.36 1.67 -11.56
CA ARG A 199 -6.61 0.66 -12.61
C ARG A 199 -7.97 0.79 -13.30
N ILE A 200 -8.45 2.02 -13.47
CA ILE A 200 -9.70 2.30 -14.19
C ILE A 200 -9.77 1.60 -15.56
N GLU A 201 -8.62 1.50 -16.26
CA GLU A 201 -8.50 0.86 -17.58
C GLU A 201 -8.82 -0.65 -17.60
N HIS A 202 -8.74 -1.32 -16.44
CA HIS A 202 -9.05 -2.75 -16.33
C HIS A 202 -10.51 -2.99 -15.91
N ILE A 203 -11.20 -1.95 -15.43
CA ILE A 203 -12.57 -2.01 -14.93
C ILE A 203 -13.54 -1.47 -15.98
N LEU A 204 -13.12 -0.47 -16.76
CA LEU A 204 -13.93 0.15 -17.80
C LEU A 204 -13.64 -0.46 -19.18
N GLU A 205 -14.70 -0.69 -19.95
CA GLU A 205 -14.58 -1.06 -21.36
C GLU A 205 -13.89 0.06 -22.16
N ALA A 206 -13.14 -0.31 -23.21
CA ALA A 206 -12.39 0.64 -24.05
C ALA A 206 -13.27 1.77 -24.64
N ASP A 207 -14.56 1.49 -24.85
CA ASP A 207 -15.53 2.46 -25.38
C ASP A 207 -15.91 3.53 -24.34
N VAL A 208 -16.00 3.15 -23.06
CA VAL A 208 -16.25 4.08 -21.96
C VAL A 208 -15.02 4.95 -21.74
N ILE A 209 -13.82 4.38 -21.80
CA ILE A 209 -12.55 5.12 -21.70
C ILE A 209 -12.46 6.17 -22.81
N ARG A 210 -12.70 5.80 -24.06
CA ARG A 210 -12.70 6.76 -25.20
C ARG A 210 -13.69 7.91 -25.01
N LYS A 211 -14.88 7.63 -24.50
CA LYS A 211 -15.88 8.67 -24.21
C LYS A 211 -15.44 9.61 -23.09
N LEU A 212 -14.84 9.08 -22.02
CA LEU A 212 -14.32 9.86 -20.91
C LEU A 212 -13.12 10.72 -21.33
N GLU A 213 -12.19 10.16 -22.12
CA GLU A 213 -11.05 10.89 -22.66
C GLU A 213 -11.48 12.04 -23.59
N ALA A 214 -12.46 11.80 -24.48
CA ALA A 214 -13.00 12.83 -25.35
C ALA A 214 -13.65 13.98 -24.54
N ARG A 215 -14.33 13.66 -23.45
CA ARG A 215 -14.91 14.67 -22.54
C ARG A 215 -13.85 15.40 -21.72
N LEU A 216 -12.82 14.69 -21.25
CA LEU A 216 -11.71 15.29 -20.53
C LEU A 216 -10.96 16.29 -21.42
N ALA A 217 -10.72 15.96 -22.69
CA ALA A 217 -10.13 16.87 -23.66
C ALA A 217 -11.02 18.11 -23.93
N ALA A 218 -12.34 17.91 -24.04
CA ALA A 218 -13.29 19.00 -24.22
C ALA A 218 -13.37 19.92 -22.98
N GLN A 219 -13.31 19.36 -21.77
CA GLN A 219 -13.35 20.11 -20.50
C GLN A 219 -12.02 20.80 -20.17
N GLN A 220 -10.87 20.22 -20.51
CA GLN A 220 -9.57 20.88 -20.36
C GLN A 220 -9.44 22.14 -21.25
N THR A 221 -10.23 22.23 -22.32
CA THR A 221 -10.26 23.39 -23.21
C THR A 221 -11.24 24.48 -22.74
N ALA A 222 -12.21 24.14 -21.87
CA ALA A 222 -13.25 25.05 -21.40
C ALA A 222 -13.13 25.25 -19.88
N ALA A 223 -12.32 26.20 -19.45
CA ALA A 223 -12.22 26.73 -18.08
C ALA A 223 -12.05 25.68 -16.95
N MET A 224 -10.82 25.62 -16.42
CA MET A 224 -10.31 24.77 -15.33
C MET A 224 -11.33 24.29 -14.28
N TRP A 225 -11.38 22.98 -14.12
CA TRP A 225 -11.96 22.33 -12.95
C TRP A 225 -11.02 22.47 -11.76
N GLN A 226 -11.47 23.16 -10.71
CA GLN A 226 -10.96 22.95 -9.35
C GLN A 226 -11.49 21.59 -8.86
N SER A 227 -10.62 20.79 -8.24
CA SER A 227 -11.00 19.57 -7.52
C SER A 227 -12.15 19.89 -6.56
N PRO A 228 -13.29 19.18 -6.56
CA PRO A 228 -14.41 19.43 -5.65
C PRO A 228 -14.10 19.14 -4.17
N HIS A 229 -12.87 18.73 -3.87
CA HIS A 229 -12.38 18.41 -2.54
C HIS A 229 -11.25 19.36 -2.14
N ASP A 230 -11.60 20.62 -1.90
CA ASP A 230 -10.88 21.54 -1.00
C ASP A 230 -11.79 21.85 0.19
#